data_AF-A0A1H7Q4A3-F1
#
_entry.id   AF-A0A1H7Q4A3-F1
#
_cell.length_a   1.000
_cell.length_b   1.000
_cell.length_c   1.000
_cell.angle_alpha   90.00
_cell.angle_beta   90.00
_cell.angle_gamma   90.00
#
_symmetry.space_group_name_H-M   'P 1'
#
loop_
_entity.id
_entity.type
_entity.pdbx_description
1 polymer ?
#
loop_
_entity_poly.entity_id
_entity_poly.type
_entity_poly.pdbx_seq_one_letter_code
_entity_poly.pdbx_strand_id
1 'polypeptide(L)'
;MKRKRQSNNTSSGTRGKPVRNRTHKFIAGLLSAVIPGLGHIYLRLYMRGLTFMMLVLLDLSALLYFSTIGIQINVPLLILLALFIPVIYFYNVFDVLQSADWVMMRRRRAVTHNTSDKPIPNERSAGEAMMVWERGISFGLLLIVGGSLLVLFFRKPRWFKELIAVYGAYTLAVLMIAGGLLLFGREIWVMFRKKKI
;
A
#
# COMPACT_ATOMS: atom_id res chain seq x y z
N MET A 1 44.12 55.54 -21.42
CA MET A 1 43.23 55.84 -20.28
C MET A 1 41.78 55.95 -20.77
N LYS A 2 41.03 54.82 -20.84
CA LYS A 2 39.57 54.82 -21.08
C LYS A 2 38.95 53.71 -20.22
N ARG A 3 38.07 54.11 -19.30
CA ARG A 3 37.51 53.31 -18.20
C ARG A 3 36.60 52.20 -18.72
N LYS A 4 36.90 50.97 -18.31
CA LYS A 4 36.06 49.78 -18.45
C LYS A 4 34.80 49.98 -17.57
N ARG A 5 33.64 50.23 -18.17
CA ARG A 5 32.36 50.23 -17.44
C ARG A 5 31.97 48.77 -17.18
N GLN A 6 32.29 48.30 -15.99
CA GLN A 6 31.87 47.00 -15.47
C GLN A 6 30.40 47.13 -15.07
N SER A 7 29.50 46.66 -15.94
CA SER A 7 28.08 46.50 -15.63
C SER A 7 27.97 45.30 -14.68
N ASN A 8 27.84 45.60 -13.39
CA ASN A 8 27.51 44.60 -12.38
C ASN A 8 26.03 44.23 -12.56
N ASN A 9 25.77 43.18 -13.34
CA ASN A 9 24.48 42.50 -13.31
C ASN A 9 24.34 41.81 -11.95
N THR A 10 23.67 42.50 -11.03
CA THR A 10 23.13 41.90 -9.82
C THR A 10 22.08 40.87 -10.24
N SER A 11 22.50 39.61 -10.31
CA SER A 11 21.59 38.47 -10.38
C SER A 11 20.73 38.47 -9.11
N SER A 12 19.57 39.09 -9.20
CA SER A 12 18.54 39.04 -8.16
C SER A 12 18.06 37.59 -8.06
N GLY A 13 18.72 36.82 -7.21
CA GLY A 13 18.31 35.47 -6.86
C GLY A 13 16.90 35.54 -6.29
N THR A 14 15.92 35.11 -7.09
CA THR A 14 14.54 34.89 -6.65
C THR A 14 14.58 33.91 -5.50
N ARG A 15 14.51 34.42 -4.27
CA ARG A 15 14.44 33.64 -3.03
C ARG A 15 13.23 32.70 -3.14
N GLY A 16 13.49 31.43 -3.45
CA GLY A 16 12.46 30.39 -3.43
C GLY A 16 11.83 30.35 -2.06
N LYS A 17 10.56 30.73 -1.94
CA LYS A 17 9.81 30.66 -0.68
C LYS A 17 9.86 29.21 -0.18
N PRO A 18 10.25 28.94 1.08
CA PRO A 18 10.24 27.58 1.59
C PRO A 18 8.78 27.10 1.61
N VAL A 19 8.48 26.08 0.81
CA VAL A 19 7.15 25.46 0.80
C VAL A 19 6.93 24.81 2.16
N ARG A 20 6.19 25.50 3.04
CA ARG A 20 5.78 25.06 4.38
C ARG A 20 4.73 23.96 4.27
N ASN A 21 5.15 22.77 3.83
CA ASN A 21 4.26 21.65 3.55
C ASN A 21 4.23 20.57 4.66
N ARG A 22 4.91 20.78 5.80
CA ARG A 22 4.95 19.79 6.89
C ARG A 22 3.56 19.49 7.47
N THR A 23 2.67 20.48 7.50
CA THR A 23 1.31 20.35 8.04
C THR A 23 0.47 19.35 7.25
N HIS A 24 0.61 19.28 5.92
CA HIS A 24 -0.15 18.36 5.08
C HIS A 24 0.20 16.88 5.34
N LYS A 25 1.42 16.57 5.79
CA LYS A 25 1.85 15.21 6.13
C LYS A 25 1.23 14.72 7.43
N PHE A 26 1.28 15.58 8.45
CA PHE A 26 0.66 15.29 9.74
C PHE A 26 -0.85 15.12 9.60
N ILE A 27 -1.52 15.97 8.81
CA ILE A 27 -2.95 15.84 8.54
C ILE A 27 -3.26 14.55 7.79
N ALA A 28 -2.47 14.18 6.76
CA ALA A 28 -2.65 12.93 6.04
C ALA A 28 -2.51 11.71 6.97
N GLY A 29 -1.45 11.67 7.77
CA GLY A 29 -1.22 10.61 8.75
C GLY A 29 -2.32 10.53 9.81
N LEU A 30 -2.79 11.68 10.31
CA LEU A 30 -3.88 11.75 11.27
C LEU A 30 -5.20 11.23 10.65
N LEU A 31 -5.54 11.65 9.42
CA LEU A 31 -6.70 11.15 8.70
C LEU A 31 -6.64 9.62 8.53
N SER A 32 -5.46 9.11 8.21
CA SER A 32 -5.20 7.67 8.10
C SER A 32 -5.39 6.91 9.41
N ALA A 33 -5.06 7.55 10.53
CA ALA A 33 -5.20 6.95 11.86
C ALA A 33 -6.65 6.89 12.32
N VAL A 34 -7.51 7.83 11.90
CA VAL A 34 -8.94 7.81 12.23
C VAL A 34 -9.68 6.80 11.38
N ILE A 35 -9.53 6.87 10.05
CA ILE A 35 -10.19 5.96 9.12
C ILE A 35 -9.15 5.38 8.16
N PRO A 36 -9.05 4.04 8.09
CA PRO A 36 -8.07 3.40 7.24
C PRO A 36 -8.29 3.77 5.77
N GLY A 37 -7.23 4.16 5.07
CA GLY A 37 -7.27 4.59 3.67
C GLY A 37 -7.63 6.06 3.42
N LEU A 38 -8.13 6.83 4.40
CA LEU A 38 -8.45 8.26 4.17
C LEU A 38 -7.21 9.12 3.93
N GLY A 39 -6.09 8.81 4.57
CA GLY A 39 -4.84 9.56 4.37
C GLY A 39 -4.31 9.45 2.94
N HIS A 40 -4.44 8.29 2.29
CA HIS A 40 -4.09 8.12 0.88
C HIS A 40 -5.01 8.92 -0.03
N ILE A 41 -6.31 8.93 0.25
CA ILE A 41 -7.29 9.72 -0.52
C ILE A 41 -6.99 11.22 -0.41
N TYR A 42 -6.60 11.69 0.79
CA TYR A 42 -6.17 13.07 1.00
C TYR A 42 -4.94 13.44 0.15
N LEU A 43 -4.02 12.49 -0.05
CA LEU A 43 -2.85 12.63 -0.93
C LEU A 43 -3.17 12.45 -2.43
N ARG A 44 -4.46 12.25 -2.79
CA ARG A 44 -4.96 11.93 -4.13
C ARG A 44 -4.55 10.54 -4.65
N LEU A 45 -4.18 9.62 -3.76
CA LEU A 45 -3.90 8.21 -4.04
C LEU A 45 -5.17 7.37 -3.75
N TYR A 46 -6.19 7.54 -4.58
CA TYR A 46 -7.51 6.90 -4.38
C TYR A 46 -7.44 5.37 -4.37
N MET A 47 -6.67 4.77 -5.30
CA MET A 47 -6.59 3.31 -5.42
C MET A 47 -6.02 2.68 -4.15
N ARG A 48 -4.94 3.24 -3.59
CA ARG A 48 -4.37 2.74 -2.31
C ARG A 48 -5.35 2.88 -1.16
N GLY A 49 -5.99 4.04 -1.04
CA GLY A 49 -6.95 4.29 0.03
C GLY A 49 -8.10 3.28 -0.01
N LEU A 50 -8.62 3.01 -1.21
CA LEU A 50 -9.69 2.04 -1.39
C LEU A 50 -9.23 0.60 -1.10
N THR A 51 -7.99 0.22 -1.46
CA THR A 51 -7.44 -1.09 -1.11
C THR A 51 -7.38 -1.28 0.40
N PHE A 52 -6.92 -0.29 1.17
CA PHE A 52 -6.91 -0.35 2.63
C PHE A 52 -8.31 -0.44 3.23
N MET A 53 -9.27 0.34 2.71
CA MET A 53 -10.67 0.24 3.13
C MET A 53 -11.25 -1.15 2.84
N MET A 54 -11.00 -1.70 1.64
CA MET A 54 -11.45 -3.05 1.27
C MET A 54 -10.82 -4.13 2.14
N LEU A 55 -9.54 -4.02 2.47
CA LEU A 55 -8.86 -4.97 3.36
C LEU A 55 -9.47 -4.96 4.76
N VAL A 56 -9.70 -3.78 5.33
CA VAL A 56 -10.33 -3.67 6.66
C VAL A 56 -11.77 -4.18 6.65
N LEU A 57 -12.55 -3.85 5.62
CA LEU A 57 -13.92 -4.37 5.48
C LEU A 57 -13.95 -5.88 5.31
N LEU A 58 -13.06 -6.43 4.50
CA LEU A 58 -12.94 -7.87 4.27
C LEU A 58 -12.55 -8.59 5.58
N ASP A 59 -11.54 -8.09 6.27
CA ASP A 59 -11.07 -8.63 7.54
C ASP A 59 -12.17 -8.59 8.62
N LEU A 60 -12.86 -7.46 8.74
CA LEU A 60 -14.00 -7.31 9.66
C LEU A 60 -15.16 -8.25 9.29
N SER A 61 -15.46 -8.38 7.99
CA SER A 61 -16.51 -9.30 7.54
C SER A 61 -16.18 -10.76 7.83
N ALA A 62 -14.92 -11.15 7.67
CA ALA A 62 -14.43 -12.47 8.02
C ALA A 62 -14.51 -12.68 9.54
N LEU A 63 -14.11 -11.68 10.34
CA LEU A 63 -14.15 -11.73 11.80
C LEU A 63 -15.58 -11.94 12.31
N LEU A 64 -16.52 -11.16 11.78
CA LEU A 64 -17.93 -11.31 12.12
C LEU A 64 -18.50 -12.65 11.65
N TYR A 65 -18.12 -13.12 10.46
CA TYR A 65 -18.54 -14.41 9.93
C TYR A 65 -18.11 -15.56 10.84
N PHE A 66 -16.81 -15.63 11.16
CA PHE A 66 -16.24 -16.69 12.00
C PHE A 66 -16.69 -16.57 13.45
N SER A 67 -16.91 -15.36 13.97
CA SER A 67 -17.45 -15.14 15.31
C SER A 67 -18.90 -15.63 15.46
N THR A 68 -19.76 -15.40 14.45
CA THR A 68 -21.20 -15.71 14.56
C THR A 68 -21.49 -17.21 14.47
N ILE A 69 -20.65 -17.98 13.79
CA ILE A 69 -21.05 -19.29 13.29
C ILE A 69 -21.16 -20.37 14.37
N GLY A 70 -20.79 -20.09 15.62
CA GLY A 70 -21.08 -20.97 16.77
C GLY A 70 -20.51 -22.38 16.61
N ILE A 71 -19.65 -22.60 15.62
CA ILE A 71 -18.89 -23.83 15.52
C ILE A 71 -17.71 -23.63 16.47
N GLN A 72 -17.37 -24.69 17.18
CA GLN A 72 -16.29 -24.84 18.15
C GLN A 72 -14.88 -24.61 17.54
N ILE A 73 -14.72 -23.59 16.69
CA ILE A 73 -13.62 -23.36 15.77
C ILE A 73 -12.60 -22.43 16.41
N ASN A 74 -11.36 -22.91 16.44
CA ASN A 74 -10.11 -22.18 16.54
C ASN A 74 -10.23 -20.76 17.10
N VAL A 75 -10.38 -20.65 18.43
CA VAL A 75 -10.07 -19.43 19.18
C VAL A 75 -8.76 -18.78 18.69
N PRO A 76 -7.70 -19.52 18.31
CA PRO A 76 -6.50 -18.94 17.72
C PRO A 76 -6.72 -18.19 16.40
N LEU A 77 -7.62 -18.64 15.51
CA LEU A 77 -7.89 -17.98 14.23
C LEU A 77 -8.62 -16.67 14.46
N LEU A 78 -9.60 -16.65 15.37
CA LEU A 78 -10.31 -15.42 15.73
C LEU A 78 -9.36 -14.39 16.35
N ILE A 79 -8.45 -14.83 17.24
CA ILE A 79 -7.40 -13.98 17.80
C ILE A 79 -6.47 -13.46 16.69
N LEU A 80 -6.05 -14.32 15.76
CA LEU A 80 -5.18 -13.94 14.64
C LEU A 80 -5.84 -12.87 13.76
N LEU A 81 -7.12 -13.03 13.45
CA LEU A 81 -7.88 -12.10 12.63
C LEU A 81 -8.13 -10.78 13.37
N ALA A 82 -8.44 -10.84 14.67
CA ALA A 82 -8.54 -9.64 15.51
C ALA A 82 -7.19 -8.90 15.61
N LEU A 83 -6.06 -9.61 15.61
CA LEU A 83 -4.71 -9.04 15.58
C LEU A 83 -4.35 -8.44 14.21
N PHE A 84 -5.00 -8.87 13.13
CA PHE A 84 -4.80 -8.32 11.80
C PHE A 84 -5.27 -6.86 11.71
N ILE A 85 -6.37 -6.51 12.38
CA ILE A 85 -6.90 -5.13 12.43
C ILE A 85 -5.83 -4.10 12.86
N PRO A 86 -5.19 -4.19 14.04
CA PRO A 86 -4.18 -3.23 14.45
C PRO A 86 -2.95 -3.26 13.53
N VAL A 87 -2.56 -4.42 13.02
CA VAL A 87 -1.45 -4.54 12.04
C VAL A 87 -1.75 -3.75 10.77
N ILE A 88 -2.96 -3.89 10.21
CA ILE A 88 -3.41 -3.14 9.03
C ILE A 88 -3.42 -1.64 9.34
N TYR A 89 -3.89 -1.23 10.52
CA TYR A 89 -3.92 0.17 10.94
C TYR A 89 -2.52 0.79 11.03
N PHE A 90 -1.57 0.12 11.67
CA PHE A 90 -0.18 0.60 11.76
C PHE A 90 0.46 0.70 10.37
N TYR A 91 0.26 -0.31 9.52
CA TYR A 91 0.81 -0.32 8.17
C TYR A 91 0.19 0.80 7.30
N ASN A 92 -1.12 1.01 7.41
CA ASN A 92 -1.82 2.08 6.73
C ASN A 92 -1.27 3.47 7.11
N VAL A 93 -1.09 3.77 8.41
CA VAL A 93 -0.50 5.04 8.85
C VAL A 93 0.93 5.19 8.35
N PHE A 94 1.75 4.15 8.44
CA PHE A 94 3.13 4.17 7.95
C PHE A 94 3.20 4.42 6.44
N ASP A 95 2.40 3.73 5.63
CA ASP A 95 2.37 3.90 4.17
C ASP A 95 1.88 5.29 3.78
N VAL A 96 0.93 5.89 4.53
CA VAL A 96 0.51 7.29 4.30
C VAL A 96 1.65 8.27 4.59
N LEU A 97 2.39 8.10 5.68
CA LEU A 97 3.51 8.98 5.99
C LEU A 97 4.61 8.90 4.92
N GLN A 98 4.94 7.69 4.46
CA GLN A 98 5.93 7.46 3.42
C GLN A 98 5.46 8.02 2.05
N SER A 99 4.18 7.82 1.69
CA SER A 99 3.63 8.38 0.45
C SER A 99 3.53 9.90 0.51
N ALA A 100 3.23 10.50 1.66
CA ALA A 100 3.25 11.94 1.85
C ALA A 100 4.67 12.54 1.69
N ASP A 101 5.68 11.85 2.23
CA ASP A 101 7.09 12.20 2.01
C ASP A 101 7.43 12.20 0.52
N TRP A 102 7.07 11.13 -0.18
CA TRP A 102 7.36 10.97 -1.59
C TRP A 102 6.66 12.03 -2.47
N VAL A 103 5.36 12.29 -2.24
CA VAL A 103 4.60 13.33 -2.95
C VAL A 103 5.24 14.70 -2.74
N MET A 104 5.72 14.98 -1.53
CA MET A 104 6.39 16.23 -1.22
C MET A 104 7.78 16.36 -1.85
N MET A 105 8.56 15.27 -1.90
CA MET A 105 9.83 15.28 -2.62
C MET A 105 9.63 15.58 -4.11
N ARG A 106 8.61 14.96 -4.72
CA ARG A 106 8.25 15.24 -6.13
C ARG A 106 7.86 16.70 -6.34
N ARG A 107 7.04 17.27 -5.44
CA ARG A 107 6.64 18.68 -5.51
C ARG A 107 7.82 19.64 -5.33
N ARG A 108 8.75 19.31 -4.43
CA ARG A 108 10.00 20.09 -4.24
C ARG A 108 10.89 20.04 -5.46
N ARG A 109 11.10 18.86 -6.06
CA ARG A 109 11.89 18.71 -7.31
C ARG A 109 11.26 19.53 -8.45
N ALA A 110 9.94 19.51 -8.61
CA ALA A 110 9.25 20.30 -9.64
C ALA A 110 9.43 21.83 -9.45
N VAL A 111 9.54 22.30 -8.20
CA VAL A 111 9.75 23.74 -7.91
C VAL A 111 11.23 24.13 -8.08
N THR A 112 12.17 23.25 -7.74
CA THR A 112 13.62 23.51 -7.86
C THR A 112 14.13 23.36 -9.30
N HIS A 113 13.50 22.51 -10.13
CA HIS A 113 13.92 22.25 -11.52
C HIS A 113 13.45 23.28 -12.56
N ASN A 114 13.07 24.50 -12.16
CA ASN A 114 12.91 25.60 -13.12
C ASN A 114 14.26 26.20 -13.61
N THR A 115 15.44 25.69 -13.20
CA THR A 115 16.74 26.32 -13.55
C THR A 115 17.90 25.37 -13.89
N SER A 116 17.78 24.04 -13.92
CA SER A 116 18.86 23.23 -14.52
C SER A 116 18.44 21.84 -14.96
N ASP A 117 18.92 21.55 -16.17
CA ASP A 117 18.78 20.35 -16.97
C ASP A 117 19.33 19.08 -16.31
N LYS A 118 18.74 17.97 -16.73
CA LYS A 118 19.05 16.54 -16.51
C LYS A 118 18.43 15.86 -15.27
N PRO A 119 17.46 14.96 -15.49
CA PRO A 119 16.96 14.07 -14.44
C PRO A 119 18.01 12.98 -14.13
N ILE A 120 18.34 12.81 -12.85
CA ILE A 120 19.19 11.71 -12.36
C ILE A 120 18.44 10.39 -12.57
N PRO A 121 18.96 9.41 -13.34
CA PRO A 121 18.18 8.24 -13.76
C PRO A 121 17.89 7.19 -12.67
N ASN A 122 18.63 7.18 -11.55
CA ASN A 122 18.75 5.99 -10.68
C ASN A 122 18.03 6.02 -9.32
N GLU A 123 17.29 7.05 -8.96
CA GLU A 123 16.48 7.07 -7.72
C GLU A 123 15.09 6.42 -7.86
N ARG A 124 14.84 5.73 -8.97
CA ARG A 124 13.54 5.14 -9.31
C ARG A 124 13.25 3.81 -8.61
N SER A 125 14.22 3.18 -7.96
CA SER A 125 14.16 1.75 -7.65
C SER A 125 13.30 1.33 -6.45
N ALA A 126 13.04 2.19 -5.46
CA ALA A 126 12.32 1.75 -4.25
C ALA A 126 10.80 2.00 -4.30
N GLY A 127 10.37 3.09 -4.94
CA GLY A 127 8.95 3.47 -5.01
C GLY A 127 8.20 2.83 -6.19
N GLU A 128 8.90 2.51 -7.29
CA GLU A 128 8.26 2.01 -8.51
C GLU A 128 7.74 0.57 -8.37
N ALA A 129 8.43 -0.31 -7.65
CA ALA A 129 7.99 -1.71 -7.46
C ALA A 129 6.61 -1.81 -6.78
N MET A 130 6.34 -0.93 -5.80
CA MET A 130 5.05 -0.82 -5.13
C MET A 130 3.98 -0.18 -6.06
N MET A 131 4.40 0.71 -6.96
CA MET A 131 3.52 1.44 -7.89
C MET A 131 3.12 0.62 -9.14
N VAL A 132 3.82 -0.48 -9.45
CA VAL A 132 3.45 -1.38 -10.56
C VAL A 132 2.08 -2.02 -10.30
N TRP A 133 1.77 -2.32 -9.05
CA TRP A 133 0.50 -2.98 -8.70
C TRP A 133 -0.73 -2.06 -8.86
N GLU A 134 -0.53 -0.74 -8.81
CA GLU A 134 -1.57 0.29 -8.96
C GLU A 134 -1.88 0.68 -10.41
N ARG A 135 -1.04 0.29 -11.38
CA ARG A 135 -1.15 0.74 -12.77
C ARG A 135 -1.90 -0.22 -13.70
N GLY A 136 -2.55 -1.27 -13.19
CA GLY A 136 -3.13 -2.34 -14.02
C GLY A 136 -4.54 -2.81 -13.63
N ILE A 137 -5.02 -3.78 -14.43
CA ILE A 137 -6.27 -4.54 -14.24
C ILE A 137 -6.36 -5.20 -12.85
N SER A 138 -5.21 -5.40 -12.18
CA SER A 138 -5.07 -5.94 -10.83
C SER A 138 -5.99 -5.29 -9.81
N PHE A 139 -6.14 -3.96 -9.84
CA PHE A 139 -7.00 -3.25 -8.88
C PHE A 139 -8.48 -3.57 -9.10
N GLY A 140 -8.93 -3.59 -10.36
CA GLY A 140 -10.31 -3.99 -10.69
C GLY A 140 -10.58 -5.43 -10.31
N LEU A 141 -9.62 -6.34 -10.57
CA LEU A 141 -9.73 -7.73 -10.17
C LEU A 141 -9.76 -7.89 -8.63
N LEU A 142 -8.97 -7.12 -7.90
CA LEU A 142 -9.00 -7.08 -6.43
C LEU A 142 -10.37 -6.65 -5.93
N LEU A 143 -11.00 -5.64 -6.54
CA LEU A 143 -12.35 -5.22 -6.19
C LEU A 143 -13.40 -6.29 -6.48
N ILE A 144 -13.31 -6.96 -7.63
CA ILE A 144 -14.24 -8.04 -7.99
C ILE A 144 -14.09 -9.21 -7.03
N VAL A 145 -12.86 -9.68 -6.79
CA VAL A 145 -12.58 -10.81 -5.90
C VAL A 145 -12.91 -10.48 -4.45
N GLY A 146 -12.42 -9.33 -3.96
CA GLY A 146 -12.68 -8.86 -2.59
C GLY A 146 -14.16 -8.56 -2.33
N GLY A 147 -14.85 -7.94 -3.29
CA GLY A 147 -16.29 -7.71 -3.23
C GLY A 147 -17.10 -9.01 -3.28
N SER A 148 -16.70 -9.96 -4.11
CA SER A 148 -17.33 -11.29 -4.16
C SER A 148 -17.17 -12.04 -2.84
N LEU A 149 -15.98 -11.99 -2.23
CA LEU A 149 -15.71 -12.56 -0.91
C LEU A 149 -16.57 -11.90 0.18
N LEU A 150 -16.69 -10.57 0.17
CA LEU A 150 -17.56 -9.84 1.09
C LEU A 150 -19.02 -10.33 0.98
N VAL A 151 -19.55 -10.41 -0.25
CA VAL A 151 -20.92 -10.89 -0.48
C VAL A 151 -21.08 -12.33 0.00
N LEU A 152 -20.08 -13.17 -0.24
CA LEU A 152 -20.08 -14.57 0.18
C LEU A 152 -20.14 -14.68 1.72
N PHE A 153 -19.30 -13.94 2.45
CA PHE A 153 -19.31 -13.90 3.91
C PHE A 153 -20.61 -13.32 4.48
N PHE A 154 -21.19 -12.29 3.85
CA PHE A 154 -22.44 -11.70 4.30
C PHE A 154 -23.66 -12.59 4.01
N ARG A 155 -23.72 -13.25 2.85
CA ARG A 155 -24.86 -14.12 2.47
C ARG A 155 -24.87 -15.45 3.21
N LYS A 156 -23.72 -15.89 3.75
CA LYS A 156 -23.56 -17.16 4.49
C LYS A 156 -24.25 -18.35 3.79
N PRO A 157 -23.96 -18.62 2.50
CA PRO A 157 -24.65 -19.67 1.76
C PRO A 157 -24.37 -21.05 2.38
N ARG A 158 -25.36 -21.95 2.34
CA ARG A 158 -25.30 -23.27 3.02
C ARG A 158 -24.12 -24.12 2.54
N TRP A 159 -23.91 -24.19 1.23
CA TRP A 159 -22.81 -24.94 0.61
C TRP A 159 -21.43 -24.48 1.11
N PHE A 160 -21.26 -23.18 1.39
CA PHE A 160 -19.98 -22.64 1.86
C PHE A 160 -19.71 -23.02 3.32
N LYS A 161 -20.76 -23.09 4.15
CA LYS A 161 -20.63 -23.57 5.53
C LYS A 161 -20.25 -25.04 5.56
N GLU A 162 -20.91 -25.87 4.75
CA GLU A 162 -20.61 -27.30 4.66
C GLU A 162 -19.19 -27.53 4.14
N LEU A 163 -18.76 -26.77 3.14
CA LEU A 163 -17.40 -26.85 2.61
C LEU A 163 -16.36 -26.51 3.68
N ILE A 164 -16.56 -25.43 4.45
CA ILE A 164 -15.63 -25.06 5.54
C ILE A 164 -15.67 -26.08 6.67
N ALA A 165 -16.85 -26.58 7.04
CA ALA A 165 -17.00 -27.52 8.15
C ALA A 165 -16.32 -28.87 7.85
N VAL A 166 -16.46 -29.39 6.63
CA VAL A 166 -15.94 -30.70 6.22
C VAL A 166 -14.49 -30.59 5.74
N TYR A 167 -14.14 -29.53 5.01
CA TYR A 167 -12.85 -29.40 4.32
C TYR A 167 -11.97 -28.27 4.86
N GLY A 168 -12.37 -27.51 5.88
CA GLY A 168 -11.65 -26.32 6.33
C GLY A 168 -10.19 -26.58 6.74
N ALA A 169 -9.94 -27.64 7.52
CA ALA A 169 -8.59 -28.00 7.93
C ALA A 169 -7.73 -28.52 6.77
N TYR A 170 -8.31 -29.39 5.92
CA TYR A 170 -7.62 -29.97 4.76
C TYR A 170 -7.27 -28.91 3.71
N THR A 171 -8.20 -27.99 3.43
CA THR A 171 -7.98 -26.89 2.49
C THR A 171 -6.87 -25.97 2.95
N LEU A 172 -6.85 -25.58 4.24
CA LEU A 172 -5.77 -24.75 4.80
C LEU A 172 -4.41 -25.46 4.73
N ALA A 173 -4.35 -26.76 5.05
CA ALA A 173 -3.12 -27.54 5.00
C ALA A 173 -2.55 -27.62 3.57
N VAL A 174 -3.40 -27.91 2.58
CA VAL A 174 -3.00 -27.93 1.17
C VAL A 174 -2.51 -26.55 0.72
N LEU A 175 -3.18 -25.46 1.15
CA LEU A 175 -2.79 -24.09 0.81
C LEU A 175 -1.42 -23.73 1.41
N MET A 176 -1.15 -24.10 2.67
CA MET A 176 0.17 -23.88 3.28
C MET A 176 1.26 -24.68 2.58
N ILE A 177 1.00 -25.94 2.24
CA ILE A 177 1.98 -26.79 1.53
C ILE A 177 2.27 -26.21 0.14
N ALA A 178 1.23 -25.84 -0.62
CA ALA A 178 1.38 -25.24 -1.94
C ALA A 178 2.10 -23.88 -1.88
N GLY A 179 1.77 -23.04 -0.90
CA GLY A 179 2.44 -21.76 -0.67
C GLY A 179 3.92 -21.93 -0.31
N GLY A 180 4.24 -22.91 0.54
CA GLY A 180 5.61 -23.28 0.90
C GLY A 180 6.41 -23.76 -0.30
N LEU A 181 5.85 -24.65 -1.12
CA LEU A 181 6.47 -25.12 -2.36
C LEU A 181 6.71 -23.99 -3.37
N LEU A 182 5.76 -23.06 -3.51
CA LEU A 182 5.92 -21.89 -4.40
C LEU A 182 7.03 -20.96 -3.93
N LEU A 183 7.12 -20.66 -2.63
CA LEU A 183 8.19 -19.84 -2.08
C LEU A 183 9.55 -20.53 -2.25
N PHE A 184 9.63 -21.83 -1.97
CA PHE A 184 10.83 -22.63 -2.15
C PHE A 184 11.29 -22.66 -3.62
N GLY A 185 10.36 -22.91 -4.54
CA GLY A 185 10.62 -22.90 -5.98
C GLY A 185 11.05 -21.52 -6.48
N ARG A 186 10.45 -20.44 -5.97
CA ARG A 186 10.85 -19.06 -6.30
C ARG A 186 12.28 -18.77 -5.85
N GLU A 187 12.63 -19.13 -4.63
CA GLU A 187 13.98 -18.92 -4.08
C GLU A 187 15.04 -19.71 -4.86
N ILE A 188 14.73 -20.96 -5.20
CA ILE A 188 15.59 -21.80 -6.05
C ILE A 188 15.81 -21.17 -7.43
N TRP A 189 14.75 -20.69 -8.07
CA TRP A 189 14.88 -20.00 -9.36
C TRP A 189 15.78 -18.76 -9.24
N VAL A 190 15.58 -17.93 -8.20
CA VAL A 190 16.41 -16.75 -7.97
C VAL A 190 17.89 -17.13 -7.78
N MET A 191 18.18 -18.21 -7.05
CA MET A 191 19.55 -18.72 -6.89
C MET A 191 20.15 -19.19 -8.22
N PHE A 192 19.43 -19.96 -9.03
CA PHE A 192 19.91 -20.38 -10.36
C PHE A 192 20.15 -19.21 -11.31
N ARG A 193 19.35 -18.14 -11.21
CA ARG A 193 19.51 -16.95 -12.07
C ARG A 193 20.75 -16.13 -11.69
N LYS A 194 21.13 -16.09 -10.40
CA LYS A 194 22.34 -15.41 -9.92
C LYS A 194 23.63 -16.14 -10.28
N LYS A 195 23.59 -17.47 -10.40
CA LYS A 195 24.77 -18.30 -10.74
C LYS A 195 25.16 -18.27 -12.22
N LYS A 196 24.34 -17.62 -13.06
CA LYS A 196 24.51 -17.50 -14.52
C LYS A 196 25.10 -16.15 -14.96
N ILE A 197 25.49 -15.30 -14.00
CA ILE A 197 26.25 -14.05 -14.17
C ILE A 197 27.61 -14.28 -13.54
#